data_AF-A0A177A3J7-F1
#
_entry.id   AF-A0A177A3J7-F1
#
_cell.length_a   1.000
_cell.length_b   1.000
_cell.length_c   1.000
_cell.angle_alpha   90.00
_cell.angle_beta   90.00
_cell.angle_gamma   90.00
#
_symmetry.space_group_name_H-M   'P 1'
#
loop_
_entity.id
_entity.type
_entity.pdbx_description
1 polymer ?
#
loop_
_entity_poly.entity_id
_entity_poly.type
_entity_poly.pdbx_seq_one_letter_code
_entity_poly.pdbx_strand_id
1 'polypeptide(L)'
;MDAIANQIKSLASGADKAQCKAILVSLPRILRYLASIGIIKETGKDTFTSNNITEAVALPRLAGALYNYFYTTYPVWSVLPNFLKEHKYQDVEENTDTALQKAFNTELPFFTWMLTQPKTLAHFNQYMSVHHTGKHSWLEVYPLEEKIEGLKPEQVFFVDVGGGIGTQSIALRKKHPESFWKIRQIPLHKLLHTQMQCG
;
A
#
# COMPACT_ATOMS: atom_id res chain seq x y z
N MET A 1 -12.38 19.46 -10.45
CA MET A 1 -12.95 18.82 -11.66
C MET A 1 -11.88 18.29 -12.61
N ASP A 2 -10.75 18.98 -12.78
CA ASP A 2 -9.72 18.60 -13.76
C ASP A 2 -9.15 17.19 -13.54
N ALA A 3 -8.97 16.75 -12.30
CA ALA A 3 -8.50 15.39 -12.01
C ALA A 3 -9.47 14.30 -12.52
N ILE A 4 -10.77 14.43 -12.20
CA ILE A 4 -11.82 13.49 -12.64
C ILE A 4 -11.97 13.53 -14.17
N ALA A 5 -12.01 14.73 -14.75
CA ALA A 5 -12.13 14.92 -16.18
C ALA A 5 -10.90 14.37 -16.94
N ASN A 6 -9.68 14.53 -16.41
CA ASN A 6 -8.45 14.02 -17.01
C ASN A 6 -8.37 12.49 -16.89
N GLN A 7 -8.84 11.89 -15.80
CA GLN A 7 -8.93 10.43 -15.67
C GLN A 7 -9.99 9.83 -16.60
N ILE A 8 -11.15 10.49 -16.77
CA ILE A 8 -12.15 10.06 -17.75
C ILE A 8 -11.57 10.14 -19.17
N LYS A 9 -10.87 11.24 -19.50
CA LYS A 9 -10.19 11.40 -20.80
C LYS A 9 -9.12 10.32 -21.02
N SER A 10 -8.36 9.97 -19.99
CA SER A 10 -7.37 8.89 -20.03
C SER A 10 -8.04 7.51 -20.20
N LEU A 11 -9.13 7.23 -19.49
CA LEU A 11 -9.89 5.98 -19.65
C LEU A 11 -10.55 5.87 -21.04
N ALA A 12 -10.91 6.99 -21.64
CA ALA A 12 -11.42 7.05 -23.01
C ALA A 12 -10.30 7.00 -24.07
N SER A 13 -9.03 7.20 -23.69
CA SER A 13 -7.91 7.14 -24.62
C SER A 13 -7.66 5.68 -25.02
N GLY A 14 -7.90 5.36 -26.29
CA GLY A 14 -7.82 4.00 -26.83
C GLY A 14 -9.12 3.19 -26.78
N ALA A 15 -10.22 3.76 -26.29
CA ALA A 15 -11.51 3.09 -26.26
C ALA A 15 -12.20 3.13 -27.65
N ASP A 16 -12.76 2.01 -28.08
CA ASP A 16 -13.63 1.98 -29.26
C ASP A 16 -14.99 2.66 -28.99
N LYS A 17 -15.81 2.81 -30.03
CA LYS A 17 -17.12 3.49 -29.95
C LYS A 17 -18.09 2.79 -28.99
N ALA A 18 -18.04 1.47 -28.88
CA ALA A 18 -18.88 0.70 -27.97
C ALA A 18 -18.41 0.86 -26.51
N GLN A 19 -17.11 0.85 -26.27
CA GLN A 19 -16.49 1.09 -24.97
C GLN A 19 -16.77 2.51 -24.47
N CYS A 20 -16.64 3.52 -25.35
CA CYS A 20 -17.00 4.90 -25.03
C CYS A 20 -18.47 5.02 -24.62
N LYS A 21 -19.38 4.36 -25.35
CA LYS A 21 -20.81 4.35 -25.03
C LYS A 21 -21.08 3.69 -23.66
N ALA A 22 -20.41 2.58 -23.37
CA ALA A 22 -20.53 1.89 -22.07
C ALA A 22 -20.03 2.76 -20.91
N ILE A 23 -18.90 3.46 -21.09
CA ILE A 23 -18.35 4.42 -20.12
C ILE A 23 -19.35 5.55 -19.88
N LEU A 24 -19.88 6.17 -20.93
CA LEU A 24 -20.82 7.29 -20.82
C LEU A 24 -22.14 6.92 -20.12
N VAL A 25 -22.63 5.69 -20.30
CA VAL A 25 -23.85 5.21 -19.62
C VAL A 25 -23.58 4.86 -18.15
N SER A 26 -22.42 4.30 -17.85
CA SER A 26 -22.09 3.80 -16.50
C SER A 26 -21.58 4.91 -15.59
N LEU A 27 -20.87 5.90 -16.14
CA LEU A 27 -20.20 6.94 -15.37
C LEU A 27 -21.17 7.77 -14.50
N PRO A 28 -22.33 8.25 -14.98
CA PRO A 28 -23.28 8.96 -14.11
C PRO A 28 -23.76 8.09 -12.94
N ARG A 29 -23.95 6.78 -13.15
CA ARG A 29 -24.37 5.85 -12.08
C ARG A 29 -23.28 5.70 -11.02
N ILE A 30 -22.03 5.59 -11.44
CA ILE A 30 -20.87 5.51 -10.54
C ILE A 30 -20.72 6.83 -9.76
N LEU A 31 -20.81 7.98 -10.44
CA LEU A 31 -20.68 9.29 -9.78
C LEU A 31 -21.80 9.54 -8.76
N ARG A 32 -23.06 9.19 -9.08
CA ARG A 32 -24.17 9.28 -8.13
C ARG A 32 -23.96 8.37 -6.92
N TYR A 33 -23.47 7.15 -7.12
CA TYR A 33 -23.13 6.25 -6.01
C TYR A 33 -22.01 6.84 -5.14
N LEU A 34 -20.91 7.30 -5.75
CA LEU A 34 -19.80 7.93 -5.03
C LEU A 34 -20.25 9.18 -4.27
N ALA A 35 -21.19 9.95 -4.82
CA ALA A 35 -21.79 11.09 -4.15
C ALA A 35 -22.66 10.65 -2.96
N SER A 36 -23.46 9.59 -3.11
CA SER A 36 -24.33 9.10 -2.04
C SER A 36 -23.56 8.53 -0.85
N ILE A 37 -22.32 8.05 -1.06
CA ILE A 37 -21.40 7.63 0.01
C ILE A 37 -20.36 8.69 0.39
N GLY A 38 -20.52 9.93 -0.10
CA GLY A 38 -19.72 11.09 0.30
C GLY A 38 -18.28 11.13 -0.26
N ILE A 39 -17.90 10.23 -1.15
CA ILE A 39 -16.56 10.22 -1.78
C ILE A 39 -16.38 11.43 -2.71
N ILE A 40 -17.45 11.89 -3.35
CA ILE A 40 -17.53 13.14 -4.12
C ILE A 40 -18.75 13.94 -3.68
N LYS A 41 -18.91 15.17 -4.17
CA LYS A 41 -20.07 16.03 -3.88
C LYS A 41 -20.91 16.26 -5.13
N GLU A 42 -22.20 15.94 -5.09
CA GLU A 42 -23.17 16.36 -6.11
C GLU A 42 -23.66 17.79 -5.76
N THR A 43 -23.52 18.73 -6.69
CA THR A 43 -23.91 20.15 -6.50
C THR A 43 -25.14 20.55 -7.30
N GLY A 44 -25.67 19.64 -8.10
CA GLY A 44 -26.83 19.82 -8.97
C GLY A 44 -27.05 18.54 -9.76
N LYS A 45 -28.16 18.45 -10.50
CA LYS A 45 -28.49 17.27 -11.30
C LYS A 45 -27.31 16.89 -12.21
N ASP A 46 -26.78 15.69 -12.02
CA ASP A 46 -25.66 15.15 -12.80
C ASP A 46 -24.41 16.05 -12.80
N THR A 47 -24.23 16.84 -11.74
CA THR A 47 -23.13 17.80 -11.58
C THR A 47 -22.35 17.49 -10.31
N PHE A 48 -21.06 17.20 -10.43
CA PHE A 48 -20.23 16.71 -9.33
C PHE A 48 -18.94 17.51 -9.17
N THR A 49 -18.47 17.66 -7.94
CA THR A 49 -17.19 18.28 -7.59
C THR A 49 -16.42 17.44 -6.55
N SER A 50 -15.11 17.69 -6.44
CA SER A 50 -14.26 17.08 -5.41
C SER A 50 -14.59 17.62 -4.03
N ASN A 51 -14.30 16.83 -3.01
CA ASN A 51 -14.28 17.23 -1.61
C ASN A 51 -12.97 16.77 -0.95
N ASN A 52 -12.82 16.99 0.35
CA ASN A 52 -11.65 16.58 1.12
C ASN A 52 -11.37 15.07 1.04
N ILE A 53 -12.40 14.22 0.92
CA ILE A 53 -12.23 12.77 0.76
C ILE A 53 -11.72 12.46 -0.64
N THR A 54 -12.31 13.04 -1.68
CA THR A 54 -11.85 12.88 -3.08
C THR A 54 -10.36 13.24 -3.21
N GLU A 55 -9.98 14.38 -2.62
CA GLU A 55 -8.61 14.89 -2.64
C GLU A 55 -7.66 13.98 -1.87
N ALA A 56 -8.07 13.49 -0.69
CA ALA A 56 -7.29 12.56 0.09
C ALA A 56 -7.04 11.25 -0.68
N VAL A 57 -8.08 10.61 -1.23
CA VAL A 57 -7.91 9.34 -1.95
C VAL A 57 -7.17 9.49 -3.29
N ALA A 58 -7.08 10.71 -3.84
CA ALA A 58 -6.27 11.03 -5.01
C ALA A 58 -4.76 11.17 -4.69
N LEU A 59 -4.37 11.30 -3.42
CA LEU A 59 -2.96 11.31 -3.03
C LEU A 59 -2.33 9.96 -3.38
N PRO A 60 -1.14 9.92 -4.04
CA PRO A 60 -0.53 8.67 -4.51
C PRO A 60 -0.42 7.58 -3.44
N ARG A 61 -0.20 7.98 -2.18
CA ARG A 61 -0.05 7.08 -1.04
C ARG A 61 -1.36 6.42 -0.60
N LEU A 62 -2.47 7.16 -0.60
CA LEU A 62 -3.80 6.63 -0.31
C LEU A 62 -4.40 5.89 -1.51
N ALA A 63 -4.13 6.35 -2.73
CA ALA A 63 -4.42 5.59 -3.94
C ALA A 63 -3.69 4.23 -3.93
N GLY A 64 -2.44 4.19 -3.45
CA GLY A 64 -1.70 2.96 -3.19
C GLY A 64 -2.40 2.00 -2.23
N ALA A 65 -3.00 2.54 -1.16
CA ALA A 65 -3.76 1.76 -0.19
C ALA A 65 -5.01 1.12 -0.83
N LEU A 66 -5.79 1.92 -1.57
CA LEU A 66 -6.98 1.43 -2.28
C LEU A 66 -6.60 0.37 -3.32
N TYR A 67 -5.53 0.61 -4.08
CA TYR A 67 -5.02 -0.38 -5.04
C TYR A 67 -4.64 -1.68 -4.34
N ASN A 68 -3.89 -1.62 -3.24
CA ASN A 68 -3.51 -2.81 -2.49
C ASN A 68 -4.73 -3.56 -1.94
N TYR A 69 -5.74 -2.83 -1.44
CA TYR A 69 -6.99 -3.45 -0.98
C TYR A 69 -7.68 -4.23 -2.10
N PHE A 70 -8.00 -3.58 -3.23
CA PHE A 70 -8.78 -4.23 -4.30
C PHE A 70 -8.00 -5.30 -5.07
N TYR A 71 -6.69 -5.15 -5.25
CA TYR A 71 -5.88 -6.04 -6.09
C TYR A 71 -5.00 -7.03 -5.31
N THR A 72 -4.97 -6.95 -3.98
CA THR A 72 -4.17 -7.86 -3.16
C THR A 72 -4.99 -8.42 -2.01
N THR A 73 -5.49 -7.58 -1.11
CA THR A 73 -6.13 -8.06 0.11
C THR A 73 -7.52 -8.65 -0.14
N TYR A 74 -8.36 -7.97 -0.93
CA TYR A 74 -9.75 -8.38 -1.20
C TYR A 74 -9.86 -9.76 -1.87
N PRO A 75 -9.06 -10.12 -2.89
CA PRO A 75 -9.07 -11.47 -3.44
C PRO A 75 -8.77 -12.56 -2.40
N VAL A 76 -7.89 -12.28 -1.43
CA VAL A 76 -7.60 -13.22 -0.33
C VAL A 76 -8.81 -13.36 0.59
N TRP A 77 -9.43 -12.24 0.99
CA TRP A 77 -10.63 -12.24 1.83
C TRP A 77 -11.82 -12.93 1.17
N SER A 78 -11.98 -12.80 -0.14
CA SER A 78 -13.12 -13.39 -0.86
C SER A 78 -13.06 -14.92 -0.92
N VAL A 79 -11.85 -15.50 -0.91
CA VAL A 79 -11.66 -16.97 -0.92
C VAL A 79 -11.43 -17.55 0.47
N LEU A 80 -11.10 -16.72 1.46
CA LEU A 80 -10.78 -17.14 2.83
C LEU A 80 -11.85 -18.08 3.44
N PRO A 81 -13.17 -17.82 3.33
CA PRO A 81 -14.17 -18.73 3.91
C PRO A 81 -14.11 -20.15 3.32
N ASN A 82 -13.88 -20.27 2.01
CA ASN A 82 -13.75 -21.57 1.35
C ASN A 82 -12.44 -22.25 1.74
N PHE A 83 -11.34 -21.50 1.79
CA PHE A 83 -10.05 -22.00 2.27
C PHE A 83 -10.19 -22.59 3.68
N LEU A 84 -10.77 -21.85 4.63
CA LEU A 84 -10.94 -22.34 6.01
C LEU A 84 -11.80 -23.60 6.08
N LYS A 85 -12.88 -23.67 5.28
CA LYS A 85 -13.74 -24.86 5.22
C LYS A 85 -12.99 -26.08 4.66
N GLU A 86 -12.19 -25.90 3.61
CA GLU A 86 -11.35 -26.95 3.02
C GLU A 86 -10.31 -27.46 4.03
N HIS A 87 -9.77 -26.56 4.87
CA HIS A 87 -8.81 -26.86 5.93
C HIS A 87 -9.47 -27.30 7.25
N LYS A 88 -10.78 -27.56 7.26
CA LYS A 88 -11.55 -27.95 8.45
C LYS A 88 -11.33 -27.01 9.64
N TYR A 89 -11.12 -25.72 9.35
CA TYR A 89 -10.87 -24.66 10.33
C TYR A 89 -9.70 -24.96 11.29
N GLN A 90 -8.71 -25.74 10.84
CA GLN A 90 -7.48 -25.93 11.59
C GLN A 90 -6.57 -24.70 11.47
N ASP A 91 -5.61 -24.59 12.39
CA ASP A 91 -4.63 -23.53 12.38
C ASP A 91 -3.75 -23.60 11.11
N VAL A 92 -3.37 -22.43 10.60
CA VAL A 92 -2.44 -22.31 9.48
C VAL A 92 -1.02 -22.29 10.04
N GLU A 93 -0.26 -23.34 9.76
CA GLU A 93 1.12 -23.50 10.27
C GLU A 93 2.18 -23.04 9.26
N GLU A 94 1.85 -23.04 7.97
CA GLU A 94 2.78 -22.74 6.89
C GLU A 94 2.40 -21.47 6.12
N ASN A 95 3.37 -20.61 5.83
CA ASN A 95 3.12 -19.36 5.08
C ASN A 95 2.90 -19.58 3.57
N THR A 96 3.12 -20.81 3.10
CA THR A 96 2.82 -21.31 1.76
C THR A 96 1.46 -21.99 1.67
N ASP A 97 0.75 -22.18 2.78
CA ASP A 97 -0.58 -22.79 2.80
C ASP A 97 -1.60 -21.86 3.48
N THR A 98 -1.91 -20.76 2.78
CA THR A 98 -2.89 -19.78 3.23
C THR A 98 -3.90 -19.48 2.12
N ALA A 99 -4.94 -18.71 2.44
CA ALA A 99 -5.90 -18.22 1.45
C ALA A 99 -5.24 -17.42 0.30
N LEU A 100 -4.01 -16.93 0.47
CA LEU A 100 -3.26 -16.27 -0.59
C LEU A 100 -2.99 -17.19 -1.78
N GLN A 101 -2.52 -18.40 -1.52
CA GLN A 101 -2.16 -19.36 -2.57
C GLN A 101 -3.38 -19.74 -3.40
N LYS A 102 -4.54 -19.89 -2.74
CA LYS A 102 -5.83 -20.07 -3.40
C LYS A 102 -6.27 -18.86 -4.23
N ALA A 103 -6.11 -17.64 -3.69
CA ALA A 103 -6.57 -16.41 -4.36
C ALA A 103 -5.78 -16.10 -5.63
N PHE A 104 -4.47 -16.37 -5.63
CA PHE A 104 -3.56 -15.99 -6.72
C PHE A 104 -2.99 -17.17 -7.50
N ASN A 105 -3.44 -18.39 -7.20
CA ASN A 105 -2.96 -19.63 -7.81
C ASN A 105 -1.43 -19.68 -7.86
N THR A 106 -0.81 -19.58 -6.69
CA THR A 106 0.65 -19.53 -6.51
C THR A 106 1.07 -20.46 -5.39
N GLU A 107 2.31 -20.94 -5.44
CA GLU A 107 2.95 -21.70 -4.35
C GLU A 107 3.90 -20.82 -3.52
N LEU A 108 4.07 -19.55 -3.91
CA LEU A 108 5.01 -18.65 -3.28
C LEU A 108 4.44 -18.07 -1.96
N PRO A 109 5.28 -17.83 -0.94
CA PRO A 109 4.92 -16.97 0.18
C PRO A 109 4.59 -15.55 -0.28
N PHE A 110 3.77 -14.83 0.49
CA PHE A 110 3.26 -13.50 0.12
C PHE A 110 4.31 -12.53 -0.44
N PHE A 111 5.42 -12.33 0.28
CA PHE A 111 6.42 -11.35 -0.12
C PHE A 111 7.23 -11.80 -1.33
N THR A 112 7.47 -13.10 -1.49
CA THR A 112 8.13 -13.65 -2.69
C THR A 112 7.22 -13.51 -3.91
N TRP A 113 5.93 -13.81 -3.77
CA TRP A 113 4.93 -13.54 -4.80
C TRP A 113 4.87 -12.04 -5.14
N MET A 114 4.89 -11.15 -4.15
CA MET A 114 4.81 -9.71 -4.39
C MET A 114 6.00 -9.18 -5.21
N LEU A 115 7.20 -9.76 -5.06
CA LEU A 115 8.36 -9.40 -5.88
C LEU A 115 8.15 -9.72 -7.38
N THR A 116 7.27 -10.68 -7.72
CA THR A 116 6.90 -10.96 -9.12
C THR A 116 5.82 -10.01 -9.66
N GLN A 117 5.26 -9.13 -8.82
CA GLN A 117 4.16 -8.23 -9.14
C GLN A 117 4.62 -6.76 -9.05
N PRO A 118 5.44 -6.24 -9.98
CA PRO A 118 6.12 -4.95 -9.84
C PRO A 118 5.15 -3.77 -9.64
N LYS A 119 4.01 -3.77 -10.33
CA LYS A 119 2.97 -2.74 -10.16
C LYS A 119 2.34 -2.80 -8.76
N THR A 120 2.02 -4.00 -8.27
CA THR A 120 1.45 -4.19 -6.93
C THR A 120 2.44 -3.81 -5.85
N LEU A 121 3.71 -4.20 -5.99
CA LEU A 121 4.80 -3.84 -5.09
C LEU A 121 4.99 -2.32 -5.01
N ALA A 122 4.92 -1.61 -6.15
CA ALA A 122 5.02 -0.15 -6.16
C ALA A 122 3.90 0.51 -5.34
N HIS A 123 2.64 0.08 -5.52
CA HIS A 123 1.51 0.60 -4.75
C HIS A 123 1.58 0.20 -3.27
N PHE A 124 2.04 -1.02 -2.97
CA PHE A 124 2.27 -1.48 -1.60
C PHE A 124 3.29 -0.60 -0.87
N ASN A 125 4.41 -0.28 -1.52
CA ASN A 125 5.42 0.62 -0.96
C ASN A 125 4.87 2.03 -0.69
N GLN A 126 4.01 2.56 -1.57
CA GLN A 126 3.34 3.84 -1.35
C GLN A 126 2.37 3.79 -0.16
N TYR A 127 1.58 2.72 -0.05
CA TYR A 127 0.69 2.48 1.08
C TYR A 127 1.45 2.38 2.41
N MET A 128 2.53 1.60 2.46
CA MET A 128 3.32 1.42 3.68
C MET A 128 3.92 2.73 4.21
N SER A 129 4.16 3.71 3.32
CA SER A 129 4.64 5.05 3.71
C SER A 129 3.63 5.89 4.51
N VAL A 130 2.33 5.56 4.42
CA VAL A 130 1.24 6.27 5.14
C VAL A 130 0.52 5.43 6.17
N HIS A 131 0.84 4.15 6.27
CA HIS A 131 0.22 3.24 7.24
C HIS A 131 0.32 3.74 8.70
N HIS A 132 1.36 4.54 8.99
CA HIS A 132 1.61 5.13 10.31
C HIS A 132 1.25 6.63 10.40
N THR A 133 0.74 7.23 9.33
CA THR A 133 0.30 8.63 9.37
C THR A 133 -0.84 8.79 10.38
N GLY A 134 -0.72 9.76 11.28
CA GLY A 134 -1.68 10.01 12.35
C GLY A 134 -1.51 9.13 13.59
N LYS A 135 -0.53 8.22 13.62
CA LYS A 135 -0.14 7.45 14.81
C LYS A 135 1.12 8.06 15.42
N HIS A 136 1.30 7.90 16.74
CA HIS A 136 2.53 8.28 17.43
C HIS A 136 3.73 7.59 16.78
N SER A 137 4.77 8.37 16.49
CA SER A 137 6.03 7.81 16.01
C SER A 137 6.74 7.08 17.14
N TRP A 138 7.43 5.98 16.84
CA TRP A 138 8.34 5.36 17.81
C TRP A 138 9.43 6.35 18.27
N LEU A 139 9.79 7.34 17.43
CA LEU A 139 10.71 8.41 17.78
C LEU A 139 10.18 9.35 18.88
N GLU A 140 8.87 9.36 19.16
CA GLU A 140 8.27 10.17 20.22
C GLU A 140 8.27 9.47 21.57
N VAL A 141 8.30 8.13 21.58
CA VAL A 141 8.12 7.31 22.78
C VAL A 141 9.37 6.54 23.18
N TYR A 142 10.23 6.20 22.22
CA TYR A 142 11.49 5.54 22.48
C TYR A 142 12.51 6.59 22.96
N PRO A 143 13.16 6.40 24.12
CA PRO A 143 14.09 7.37 24.71
C PRO A 143 15.42 7.38 23.94
N LEU A 144 15.38 7.86 22.70
CA LEU A 144 16.48 7.77 21.76
C LEU A 144 17.69 8.57 22.24
N GLU A 145 17.41 9.75 22.79
CA GLU A 145 18.39 10.72 23.27
C GLU A 145 19.30 10.12 24.35
N GLU A 146 18.75 9.29 25.24
CA GLU A 146 19.51 8.55 26.26
C GLU A 146 20.37 7.42 25.65
N LYS A 147 19.95 6.85 24.52
CA LYS A 147 20.64 5.73 23.86
C LYS A 147 21.73 6.16 22.90
N ILE A 148 21.71 7.42 22.46
CA ILE A 148 22.71 7.98 21.55
C ILE A 148 23.88 8.66 22.26
N GLU A 149 23.77 8.87 23.57
CA GLU A 149 24.83 9.45 24.36
C GLU A 149 26.11 8.59 24.30
N GLY A 150 27.24 9.20 23.95
CA GLY A 150 28.53 8.52 23.86
C GLY A 150 28.76 7.71 22.57
N LEU A 151 27.85 7.74 21.59
CA LEU A 151 28.07 7.11 20.29
C LEU A 151 29.14 7.83 19.48
N LYS A 152 30.02 7.06 18.84
CA LYS A 152 31.06 7.60 17.95
C LYS A 152 30.50 7.85 16.55
N PRO A 153 30.98 8.88 15.83
CA PRO A 153 30.50 9.23 14.49
C PRO A 153 30.45 8.07 13.49
N GLU A 154 31.38 7.12 13.56
CA GLU A 154 31.54 6.07 12.56
C GLU A 154 30.64 4.84 12.81
N GLN A 155 30.02 4.76 14.00
CA GLN A 155 29.21 3.61 14.39
C GLN A 155 27.88 3.58 13.65
N VAL A 156 27.45 2.37 13.30
CA VAL A 156 26.09 2.13 12.78
C VAL A 156 25.16 2.16 13.97
N PHE A 157 24.26 3.13 13.99
CA PHE A 157 23.30 3.31 15.08
C PHE A 157 21.97 2.62 14.79
N PHE A 158 21.49 2.73 13.56
CA PHE A 158 20.17 2.24 13.19
C PHE A 158 20.27 1.37 11.93
N VAL A 159 19.66 0.19 12.01
CA VAL A 159 19.52 -0.75 10.90
C VAL A 159 18.04 -0.98 10.64
N ASP A 160 17.55 -0.45 9.54
CA ASP A 160 16.16 -0.54 9.10
C ASP A 160 15.94 -1.83 8.31
N VAL A 161 15.65 -2.92 9.03
CA VAL A 161 15.45 -4.26 8.47
C VAL A 161 14.05 -4.36 7.87
N GLY A 162 13.95 -4.56 6.56
CA GLY A 162 12.67 -4.56 5.86
C GLY A 162 12.09 -3.15 5.64
N GLY A 163 12.90 -2.10 5.74
CA GLY A 163 12.47 -0.69 5.75
C GLY A 163 11.79 -0.15 4.49
N GLY A 164 11.55 -0.99 3.47
CA GLY A 164 10.82 -0.60 2.26
C GLY A 164 11.49 0.55 1.51
N ILE A 165 10.81 1.70 1.44
CA ILE A 165 11.34 2.94 0.84
C ILE A 165 12.07 3.85 1.83
N GLY A 166 12.37 3.35 3.04
CA GLY A 166 13.18 4.06 4.04
C GLY A 166 12.41 5.09 4.86
N THR A 167 11.09 4.99 4.96
CA THR A 167 10.26 5.99 5.65
C THR A 167 10.72 6.24 7.09
N GLN A 168 11.07 5.18 7.82
CA GLN A 168 11.55 5.29 9.21
C GLN A 168 12.96 5.88 9.28
N SER A 169 13.87 5.40 8.43
CA SER A 169 15.22 5.95 8.28
C SER A 169 15.23 7.45 7.95
N ILE A 170 14.34 7.90 7.06
CA ILE A 170 14.17 9.31 6.69
C ILE A 170 13.62 10.11 7.88
N ALA A 171 12.61 9.58 8.58
CA ALA A 171 12.04 10.25 9.75
C ALA A 171 13.08 10.44 10.86
N LEU A 172 13.90 9.41 11.12
CA LEU A 172 15.00 9.46 12.09
C LEU A 172 16.02 10.55 11.70
N ARG A 173 16.46 10.58 10.43
CA ARG A 173 17.40 11.61 9.96
C ARG A 173 16.82 13.01 10.04
N LYS A 174 15.52 13.18 9.75
CA LYS A 174 14.85 14.47 9.84
C LYS A 174 14.75 14.98 11.28
N LYS A 175 14.52 14.08 12.25
CA LYS A 175 14.46 14.45 13.68
C LYS A 175 15.85 14.80 14.23
N HIS A 176 16.90 14.15 13.74
CA HIS A 176 18.29 14.40 14.14
C HIS A 176 19.17 14.75 12.93
N PRO A 177 19.06 15.94 12.35
CA PRO A 177 19.82 16.30 11.14
C PRO A 177 21.33 16.39 11.40
N GLU A 178 21.74 16.84 12.58
CA GLU A 178 23.15 16.98 13.02
C GLU A 178 23.79 15.64 13.45
N SER A 179 23.12 14.53 13.15
CA SER A 179 23.58 13.22 13.54
C SER A 179 24.72 12.72 12.65
N PHE A 180 25.85 12.39 13.27
CA PHE A 180 26.99 11.83 12.54
C PHE A 180 26.90 10.31 12.31
N TRP A 181 26.01 9.62 13.02
CA TRP A 181 25.89 8.16 12.98
C TRP A 181 25.29 7.64 11.66
N LYS A 182 25.72 6.42 11.32
CA LYS A 182 25.30 5.73 10.10
C LYS A 182 23.94 5.06 10.30
N ILE A 183 23.06 5.24 9.31
CA ILE A 183 21.81 4.52 9.14
C ILE A 183 22.00 3.53 7.99
N ARG A 184 21.67 2.26 8.19
CA ARG A 184 21.68 1.25 7.13
C ARG A 184 20.26 0.76 6.90
N GLN A 185 19.92 0.50 5.65
CA GLN A 185 18.64 -0.10 5.29
C GLN A 185 18.89 -1.46 4.64
N ILE A 186 18.17 -2.47 5.10
CA ILE A 186 18.20 -3.81 4.51
C ILE A 186 16.85 -4.03 3.81
N PRO A 187 16.79 -3.96 2.47
CA PRO A 187 15.54 -4.14 1.74
C PRO A 187 15.06 -5.59 1.80
N LEU A 188 13.74 -5.76 1.73
CA LEU A 188 13.06 -7.05 1.86
C LEU A 188 13.58 -8.12 0.88
N HIS A 189 13.86 -7.77 -0.38
CA HIS A 189 14.38 -8.74 -1.35
C HIS A 189 15.71 -9.38 -0.91
N LYS A 190 16.58 -8.64 -0.21
CA LYS A 190 17.84 -9.20 0.32
C LYS A 190 17.59 -10.20 1.44
N LEU A 191 16.59 -9.94 2.29
CA LEU A 191 16.22 -10.85 3.38
C LEU A 191 15.68 -12.18 2.85
N LEU A 192 14.82 -12.11 1.84
CA LEU A 192 14.22 -13.31 1.24
C LEU A 192 15.26 -14.17 0.52
N HIS A 193 16.23 -13.56 -0.17
CA HIS A 193 17.34 -14.32 -0.77
C HIS A 193 18.22 -15.03 0.25
N THR A 194 18.49 -14.41 1.41
CA THR A 194 19.29 -15.05 2.47
C THR A 194 18.56 -16.22 3.12
N GLN A 195 17.24 -16.12 3.33
CA GLN A 195 16.44 -17.24 3.87
C GLN A 195 16.37 -18.42 2.90
N MET A 196 16.29 -18.18 1.59
CA MET A 196 16.30 -19.25 0.57
C MET A 196 17.65 -19.99 0.45
N GLN A 197 18.75 -19.43 0.96
CA GLN A 197 20.08 -20.05 0.91
C GLN A 197 20.47 -20.80 2.19
N CYS A 198 19.70 -20.66 3.27
CA CYS A 198 19.96 -21.29 4.55
C CYS A 198 19.02 -22.47 4.86
N GLY A 199 18.24 -22.93 3.87
CA GLY A 199 17.37 -24.11 3.96
C GLY A 199 17.99 -25.33 3.30
#